data_AF-A0AAE5TFW9-F1
#
_entry.id   AF-A0AAE5TFW9-F1
#
_cell.length_a   1.000
_cell.length_b   1.000
_cell.length_c   1.000
_cell.angle_alpha   90.00
_cell.angle_beta   90.00
_cell.angle_gamma   90.00
#
_symmetry.space_group_name_H-M   'P 1'
#
loop_
_entity.id
_entity.type
_entity.pdbx_description
1 polymer ?
#
loop_
_entity_poly.entity_id
_entity_poly.type
_entity_poly.pdbx_seq_one_letter_code
_entity_poly.pdbx_strand_id
1 'polypeptide(L)'
;MNIYLRNILIFILYPLFFVLSEIGYRYLFGIRPLEQYIKTFWINLAFIVFLYFSKCRFTRFCLVFFFGLSQIVNSVHYEVYQNWINATNYYLFFEEFQEVFHNGVSMLDKVIPPFLYSLLETFVFASILFFIPHRKSKKYLSIDLLFYLIFIYMFIRSFYSTQEFGITSNLSYSRIKSNFYTFSVFIGKVIPYNLLHLSKVENYSHPIPDIVSEPKVKNIILIMGESLSATHVNYFGYKRDVYFINK
;
A
#
# COMPACT_ATOMS: atom_id res chain seq x y z
N MET A 1 -39.08 -0.85 -0.26
CA MET A 1 -38.27 -1.12 0.95
C MET A 1 -38.23 0.13 1.82
N ASN A 2 -38.51 0.02 3.12
CA ASN A 2 -38.43 1.15 4.06
C ASN A 2 -37.02 1.76 4.04
N ILE A 3 -36.90 3.09 3.99
CA ILE A 3 -35.61 3.82 3.95
C ILE A 3 -34.71 3.39 5.12
N TYR A 4 -35.28 3.19 6.30
CA TYR A 4 -34.54 2.73 7.48
C TYR A 4 -33.99 1.31 7.30
N LEU A 5 -34.81 0.40 6.77
CA LEU A 5 -34.40 -0.98 6.49
C LEU A 5 -33.28 -1.03 5.45
N ARG A 6 -33.38 -0.24 4.38
CA ARG A 6 -32.32 -0.12 3.37
C ARG A 6 -31.01 0.34 3.96
N ASN A 7 -31.04 1.35 4.84
CA ASN A 7 -29.84 1.92 5.42
C ASN A 7 -29.17 0.93 6.38
N ILE A 8 -29.96 0.21 7.19
CA ILE A 8 -29.47 -0.87 8.04
C ILE A 8 -28.79 -1.95 7.19
N LEU A 9 -29.43 -2.38 6.10
CA LEU A 9 -28.85 -3.37 5.19
C LEU A 9 -27.52 -2.88 4.60
N ILE A 10 -27.41 -1.61 4.20
CA ILE A 10 -26.15 -1.06 3.69
C ILE A 10 -25.05 -1.11 4.75
N PHE A 11 -25.34 -0.68 5.98
CA PHE A 11 -24.33 -0.59 7.06
C PHE A 11 -23.97 -1.93 7.70
N ILE A 12 -24.70 -3.01 7.42
CA ILE A 12 -24.36 -4.35 7.91
C ILE A 12 -23.83 -5.21 6.77
N LEU A 13 -24.51 -5.25 5.63
CA LEU A 13 -24.18 -6.16 4.54
C LEU A 13 -22.92 -5.75 3.77
N TYR A 14 -22.70 -4.47 3.48
CA TYR A 14 -21.51 -4.06 2.72
C TYR A 14 -20.21 -4.28 3.52
N PRO A 15 -20.08 -3.84 4.78
CA PRO A 15 -18.85 -4.09 5.52
C PRO A 15 -18.60 -5.59 5.72
N LEU A 16 -19.66 -6.37 5.96
CA LEU A 16 -19.56 -7.83 6.08
C LEU A 16 -19.11 -8.46 4.75
N PHE A 17 -19.70 -8.04 3.63
CA PHE A 17 -19.28 -8.47 2.29
C PHE A 17 -17.79 -8.21 2.07
N PHE A 18 -17.28 -7.02 2.41
CA PHE A 18 -15.85 -6.73 2.23
C PHE A 18 -14.94 -7.52 3.18
N VAL A 19 -15.39 -7.88 4.38
CA VAL A 19 -14.63 -8.78 5.26
C VAL A 19 -14.58 -10.18 4.65
N LEU A 20 -15.72 -10.72 4.19
CA LEU A 20 -15.79 -12.03 3.55
C LEU A 20 -14.99 -12.05 2.24
N SER A 21 -15.05 -10.97 1.47
CA SER A 21 -14.29 -10.80 0.24
C SER A 21 -12.78 -10.71 0.50
N GLU A 22 -12.34 -10.03 1.57
CA GLU A 22 -10.93 -10.03 1.98
C GLU A 22 -10.46 -11.45 2.38
N ILE A 23 -11.30 -12.22 3.08
CA ILE A 23 -11.01 -13.62 3.44
C ILE A 23 -10.93 -14.48 2.17
N GLY A 24 -11.89 -14.34 1.26
CA GLY A 24 -11.94 -15.05 -0.02
C GLY A 24 -10.74 -14.73 -0.90
N TYR A 25 -10.40 -13.44 -1.03
CA TYR A 25 -9.21 -12.97 -1.74
C TYR A 25 -7.95 -13.63 -1.17
N ARG A 26 -7.76 -13.58 0.15
CA ARG A 26 -6.57 -14.18 0.77
C ARG A 26 -6.48 -15.69 0.54
N TYR A 27 -7.61 -16.38 0.61
CA TYR A 27 -7.67 -17.81 0.33
C TYR A 27 -7.32 -18.14 -1.13
N LEU A 28 -7.90 -17.41 -2.09
CA LEU A 28 -7.70 -17.64 -3.53
C LEU A 28 -6.26 -17.38 -3.98
N PHE A 29 -5.60 -16.37 -3.40
CA PHE A 29 -4.25 -15.94 -3.79
C PHE A 29 -3.15 -16.43 -2.82
N GLY A 30 -3.45 -17.42 -1.97
CA GLY A 30 -2.45 -18.02 -1.09
C GLY A 30 -1.84 -17.07 -0.05
N ILE A 31 -2.57 -16.03 0.34
CA ILE A 31 -2.13 -15.00 1.28
C ILE A 31 -2.39 -15.47 2.72
N ARG A 32 -1.55 -15.05 3.66
CA ARG A 32 -1.77 -15.27 5.10
C ARG A 32 -3.22 -14.90 5.48
N PRO A 33 -3.95 -15.76 6.22
CA PRO A 33 -5.30 -15.49 6.67
C PRO A 33 -5.44 -14.16 7.41
N LEU A 34 -6.61 -13.52 7.27
CA LEU A 34 -6.91 -12.27 7.96
C LEU A 34 -7.01 -12.53 9.48
N GLU A 35 -6.20 -11.85 10.29
CA GLU A 35 -6.25 -12.04 11.75
C GLU A 35 -7.20 -11.05 12.43
N GLN A 36 -7.39 -9.88 11.83
CA GLN A 36 -8.08 -8.74 12.46
C GLN A 36 -9.47 -8.51 11.86
N TYR A 37 -10.34 -9.53 11.87
CA TYR A 37 -11.68 -9.48 11.29
C TYR A 37 -12.51 -8.29 11.79
N ILE A 38 -12.60 -8.13 13.12
CA ILE A 38 -13.41 -7.08 13.76
C ILE A 38 -12.90 -5.69 13.37
N LYS A 39 -11.58 -5.47 13.41
CA LYS A 39 -10.98 -4.17 13.01
C LYS A 39 -11.23 -3.89 11.53
N THR A 40 -11.15 -4.92 10.67
CA THR A 40 -11.42 -4.80 9.24
C THR A 40 -12.87 -4.40 8.99
N PHE A 41 -13.82 -5.03 9.70
CA PHE A 41 -15.24 -4.67 9.65
C PHE A 41 -15.45 -3.19 9.99
N TRP A 42 -14.89 -2.70 11.10
CA TRP A 42 -15.04 -1.30 11.53
C TRP A 42 -14.41 -0.31 10.56
N ILE A 43 -13.26 -0.63 9.97
CA ILE A 43 -12.62 0.22 8.95
C ILE A 43 -13.49 0.29 7.70
N ASN A 44 -13.98 -0.85 7.20
CA ASN A 44 -14.89 -0.89 6.05
C ASN A 44 -16.16 -0.08 6.34
N LEU A 45 -16.75 -0.26 7.53
CA LEU A 45 -17.92 0.48 7.96
C LEU A 45 -17.65 1.99 8.02
N ALA A 46 -16.50 2.43 8.53
CA ALA A 46 -16.13 3.83 8.57
C ALA A 46 -16.08 4.44 7.15
N PHE A 47 -15.44 3.75 6.19
CA PHE A 47 -15.41 4.18 4.79
C PHE A 47 -16.81 4.27 4.17
N ILE A 48 -17.67 3.29 4.46
CA ILE A 48 -19.06 3.26 3.99
C ILE A 48 -19.87 4.40 4.59
N VAL A 49 -19.69 4.70 5.89
CA VAL A 49 -20.34 5.83 6.56
C VAL A 49 -19.87 7.15 5.95
N PHE A 50 -18.56 7.35 5.78
CA PHE A 50 -18.05 8.55 5.12
C PHE A 50 -18.62 8.70 3.70
N LEU A 51 -18.65 7.63 2.91
CA LEU A 51 -19.18 7.66 1.56
C LEU A 51 -20.67 8.00 1.55
N TYR A 52 -21.45 7.28 2.35
CA TYR A 52 -22.90 7.41 2.39
C TYR A 52 -23.36 8.78 2.93
N PHE A 53 -22.62 9.36 3.87
CA PHE A 53 -22.97 10.64 4.49
C PHE A 53 -22.28 11.87 3.88
N SER A 54 -21.24 11.69 3.05
CA SER A 54 -20.56 12.79 2.36
C SER A 54 -21.50 13.63 1.49
N LYS A 55 -21.34 14.94 1.54
CA LYS A 55 -22.09 15.89 0.72
C LYS A 55 -21.35 16.19 -0.59
N CYS A 56 -20.04 16.39 -0.52
CA CYS A 56 -19.25 16.86 -1.64
C CYS A 56 -18.96 15.73 -2.64
N ARG A 57 -19.18 15.98 -3.94
CA ARG A 57 -18.84 15.02 -5.00
C ARG A 57 -17.36 14.69 -5.02
N PHE A 58 -16.51 15.67 -4.73
CA PHE A 58 -15.07 15.47 -4.64
C PHE A 58 -14.70 14.50 -3.50
N THR A 59 -15.28 14.63 -2.31
CA THR A 59 -15.04 13.68 -1.20
C THR A 59 -15.47 12.26 -1.57
N ARG A 60 -16.61 12.11 -2.25
CA ARG A 60 -17.06 10.79 -2.75
C ARG A 60 -16.06 10.19 -3.73
N PHE A 61 -15.58 11.00 -4.67
CA PHE A 61 -14.52 10.59 -5.58
C PHE A 61 -13.27 10.16 -4.81
N CYS A 62 -12.77 10.97 -3.88
CA CYS A 62 -11.60 10.64 -3.06
C CYS A 62 -11.79 9.34 -2.27
N LEU A 63 -12.97 9.09 -1.70
CA LEU A 63 -13.27 7.86 -0.98
C LEU A 63 -13.24 6.62 -1.88
N VAL A 64 -13.90 6.68 -3.04
CA VAL A 64 -13.91 5.56 -4.01
C VAL A 64 -12.52 5.35 -4.59
N PHE A 65 -11.83 6.43 -4.95
CA PHE A 65 -10.46 6.40 -5.46
C PHE A 65 -9.51 5.79 -4.43
N PHE A 66 -9.55 6.25 -3.18
CA PHE A 66 -8.68 5.73 -2.12
C PHE A 66 -8.99 4.26 -1.80
N PHE A 67 -10.28 3.88 -1.76
CA PHE A 67 -10.67 2.49 -1.58
C PHE A 67 -10.10 1.63 -2.72
N GLY A 68 -10.33 2.04 -3.98
CA GLY A 68 -9.85 1.31 -5.15
C GLY A 68 -8.33 1.22 -5.21
N LEU A 69 -7.63 2.31 -4.94
CA LEU A 69 -6.17 2.34 -4.80
C LEU A 69 -5.72 1.32 -3.75
N SER A 70 -6.38 1.27 -2.60
CA SER A 70 -6.04 0.35 -1.52
C SER A 70 -6.21 -1.11 -1.90
N GLN A 71 -7.27 -1.45 -2.65
CA GLN A 71 -7.49 -2.82 -3.10
C GLN A 71 -6.51 -3.18 -4.23
N ILE A 72 -6.47 -2.38 -5.28
CA ILE A 72 -5.72 -2.67 -6.50
C ILE A 72 -4.22 -2.70 -6.22
N VAL A 73 -3.68 -1.64 -5.63
CA VAL A 73 -2.22 -1.53 -5.45
C VAL A 73 -1.71 -2.61 -4.52
N ASN A 74 -2.39 -2.88 -3.39
CA ASN A 74 -1.95 -3.96 -2.50
C ASN A 74 -2.08 -5.34 -3.14
N SER A 75 -3.12 -5.58 -3.93
CA SER A 75 -3.34 -6.88 -4.54
C SER A 75 -2.30 -7.19 -5.61
N VAL A 76 -2.02 -6.23 -6.50
CA VAL A 76 -0.96 -6.33 -7.49
C VAL A 76 0.42 -6.42 -6.82
N HIS A 77 0.69 -5.55 -5.86
CA HIS A 77 1.98 -5.51 -5.19
C HIS A 77 2.25 -6.81 -4.41
N TYR A 78 1.24 -7.38 -3.75
CA TYR A 78 1.38 -8.65 -3.05
C TYR A 78 1.72 -9.79 -4.01
N GLU A 79 1.07 -9.87 -5.17
CA GLU A 79 1.35 -10.94 -6.12
C GLU A 79 2.82 -10.94 -6.57
N VAL A 80 3.38 -9.75 -6.80
CA VAL A 80 4.77 -9.60 -7.27
C VAL A 80 5.78 -9.75 -6.14
N TYR A 81 5.53 -9.13 -4.98
CA TYR A 81 6.54 -8.98 -3.91
C TYR A 81 6.21 -9.75 -2.62
N GLN A 82 5.09 -10.47 -2.59
CA GLN A 82 4.60 -11.24 -1.43
C GLN A 82 4.49 -10.40 -0.15
N ASN A 83 4.25 -9.10 -0.31
CA ASN A 83 4.04 -8.17 0.79
C ASN A 83 3.08 -7.04 0.40
N TRP A 84 2.44 -6.40 1.39
CA TRP A 84 1.69 -5.17 1.14
C TRP A 84 2.62 -4.03 0.76
N ILE A 85 2.12 -3.08 -0.03
CA ILE A 85 2.92 -1.92 -0.45
C ILE A 85 3.33 -1.09 0.78
N ASN A 86 4.58 -0.64 0.79
CA ASN A 86 5.14 0.28 1.79
C ASN A 86 5.32 1.69 1.18
N ALA A 87 5.74 2.67 1.99
CA ALA A 87 5.78 4.06 1.54
C ALA A 87 6.93 4.33 0.57
N THR A 88 8.06 3.63 0.73
CA THR A 88 9.19 3.71 -0.20
C THR A 88 8.81 3.18 -1.58
N ASN A 89 8.05 2.09 -1.65
CA ASN A 89 7.60 1.52 -2.93
C ASN A 89 6.63 2.46 -3.65
N TYR A 90 5.81 3.23 -2.93
CA TYR A 90 5.04 4.32 -3.54
C TYR A 90 5.93 5.38 -4.16
N TYR A 91 7.02 5.75 -3.49
CA TYR A 91 7.97 6.73 -4.02
C TYR A 91 8.72 6.18 -5.25
N LEU A 92 9.26 4.97 -5.15
CA LEU A 92 9.95 4.28 -6.24
C LEU A 92 9.05 4.08 -7.45
N PHE A 93 7.76 3.78 -7.26
CA PHE A 93 6.80 3.69 -8.35
C PHE A 93 6.77 4.96 -9.22
N PHE A 94 6.92 6.15 -8.61
CA PHE A 94 6.94 7.41 -9.35
C PHE A 94 8.31 7.74 -9.94
N GLU A 95 9.40 7.42 -9.25
CA GLU A 95 10.76 7.64 -9.80
C GLU A 95 11.09 6.67 -10.94
N GLU A 96 10.72 5.40 -10.79
CA GLU A 96 11.08 4.30 -11.69
C GLU A 96 9.86 3.80 -12.48
N PHE A 97 8.89 4.69 -12.76
CA PHE A 97 7.61 4.32 -13.38
C PHE A 97 7.76 3.49 -14.66
N GLN A 98 8.73 3.83 -15.51
CA GLN A 98 8.99 3.11 -16.76
C GLN A 98 9.46 1.68 -16.52
N GLU A 99 10.34 1.48 -15.54
CA GLU A 99 10.85 0.15 -15.18
C GLU A 99 9.73 -0.71 -14.57
N VAL A 100 8.98 -0.14 -13.61
CA VAL A 100 7.85 -0.85 -13.00
C VAL A 100 6.80 -1.24 -14.04
N PHE A 101 6.52 -0.36 -15.01
CA PHE A 101 5.59 -0.66 -16.09
C PHE A 101 6.13 -1.76 -17.02
N HIS A 102 7.39 -1.65 -17.46
CA HIS A 102 8.01 -2.65 -18.35
C HIS A 102 8.04 -4.04 -17.72
N ASN A 103 8.47 -4.11 -16.45
CA ASN A 103 8.48 -5.35 -15.68
C ASN A 103 7.04 -5.86 -15.44
N GLY A 104 6.10 -4.97 -15.16
CA GLY A 104 4.69 -5.32 -14.98
C GLY A 104 4.05 -5.95 -16.22
N VAL A 105 4.42 -5.51 -17.43
CA VAL A 105 3.94 -6.11 -18.69
C VAL A 105 4.39 -7.57 -18.83
N SER A 106 5.60 -7.91 -18.37
CA SER A 106 6.10 -9.28 -18.39
C SER A 106 5.38 -10.24 -17.43
N MET A 107 4.61 -9.70 -16.46
CA MET A 107 3.96 -10.45 -15.38
C MET A 107 2.42 -10.33 -15.43
N LEU A 108 1.85 -10.00 -16.59
CA LEU A 108 0.41 -9.78 -16.74
C LEU A 108 -0.43 -11.01 -16.37
N ASP A 109 0.07 -12.20 -16.64
CA ASP A 109 -0.57 -13.47 -16.27
C ASP A 109 -0.84 -13.58 -14.77
N LYS A 110 0.10 -13.08 -13.95
CA LYS A 110 -0.01 -13.03 -12.49
C LYS A 110 -0.78 -11.82 -12.00
N VAL A 111 -0.55 -10.65 -12.60
CA VAL A 111 -1.11 -9.36 -12.13
C VAL A 111 -2.59 -9.19 -12.46
N ILE A 112 -3.05 -9.71 -13.60
CA ILE A 112 -4.44 -9.51 -14.07
C ILE A 112 -5.47 -10.11 -13.11
N PRO A 113 -5.37 -11.36 -12.64
CA PRO A 113 -6.36 -11.92 -11.72
C PRO A 113 -6.60 -11.12 -10.43
N PRO A 114 -5.57 -10.75 -9.63
CA PRO A 114 -5.76 -9.96 -8.42
C PRO A 114 -6.21 -8.51 -8.72
N PHE A 115 -5.80 -7.95 -9.87
CA PHE A 115 -6.30 -6.67 -10.36
C PHE A 115 -7.81 -6.72 -10.62
N LEU A 116 -8.29 -7.70 -11.38
CA LEU A 116 -9.72 -7.84 -11.73
C LEU A 116 -10.59 -8.08 -10.49
N TYR A 117 -10.11 -8.90 -9.55
CA TYR A 117 -10.79 -9.12 -8.28
C TYR A 117 -10.97 -7.80 -7.52
N SER A 118 -9.88 -7.04 -7.37
CA SER A 118 -9.87 -5.74 -6.69
C SER A 118 -10.70 -4.69 -7.39
N LEU A 119 -10.72 -4.72 -8.72
CA LEU A 119 -11.53 -3.83 -9.54
C LEU A 119 -13.02 -4.12 -9.32
N LEU A 120 -13.41 -5.40 -9.26
CA LEU A 120 -14.78 -5.80 -8.94
C LEU A 120 -15.19 -5.34 -7.54
N GLU A 121 -14.34 -5.52 -6.52
CA GLU A 121 -14.60 -5.01 -5.17
C GLU A 121 -14.80 -3.49 -5.16
N THR A 122 -14.01 -2.77 -5.97
CA THR A 122 -14.11 -1.32 -6.12
C THR A 122 -15.43 -0.92 -6.77
N PHE A 123 -15.90 -1.65 -7.78
CA PHE A 123 -17.23 -1.43 -8.37
C PHE A 123 -18.36 -1.71 -7.38
N VAL A 124 -18.26 -2.78 -6.59
CA VAL A 124 -19.22 -3.05 -5.52
C VAL A 124 -19.23 -1.90 -4.51
N PHE A 125 -18.07 -1.38 -4.10
CA PHE A 125 -18.00 -0.23 -3.20
C PHE A 125 -18.62 1.03 -3.82
N ALA A 126 -18.31 1.32 -5.09
CA ALA A 126 -18.87 2.44 -5.82
C ALA A 126 -20.39 2.33 -6.01
N SER A 127 -20.95 1.12 -6.04
CA SER A 127 -22.39 0.91 -6.18
C SER A 127 -23.21 1.53 -5.02
N ILE A 128 -22.58 1.77 -3.86
CA ILE A 128 -23.19 2.49 -2.73
C ILE A 128 -23.68 3.88 -3.17
N LEU A 129 -23.01 4.52 -4.13
CA LEU A 129 -23.37 5.83 -4.66
C LEU A 129 -24.80 5.88 -5.21
N PHE A 130 -25.31 4.77 -5.76
CA PHE A 130 -26.68 4.68 -6.28
C PHE A 130 -27.74 4.73 -5.18
N PHE A 131 -27.38 4.42 -3.94
CA PHE A 131 -28.30 4.40 -2.80
C PHE A 131 -28.24 5.69 -1.96
N ILE A 132 -27.38 6.65 -2.31
CA ILE A 132 -27.21 7.89 -1.56
C ILE A 132 -28.39 8.85 -1.87
N PRO A 133 -29.19 9.24 -0.87
CA PRO A 133 -30.25 10.21 -1.08
C PRO A 133 -29.67 11.60 -1.36
N HIS A 134 -30.36 12.42 -2.17
CA HIS A 134 -29.95 13.80 -2.43
C HIS A 134 -30.09 14.64 -1.15
N ARG A 135 -29.01 15.30 -0.69
CA ARG A 135 -28.99 15.99 0.59
C ARG A 135 -28.71 17.49 0.44
N LYS A 136 -29.61 18.31 0.98
CA LYS A 136 -29.47 19.79 0.97
C LYS A 136 -28.83 20.36 2.25
N SER A 137 -28.91 19.65 3.38
CA SER A 137 -28.47 20.16 4.69
C SER A 137 -26.96 20.45 4.76
N LYS A 138 -26.58 21.51 5.50
CA LYS A 138 -25.18 21.85 5.80
C LYS A 138 -24.52 20.86 6.77
N LYS A 139 -25.28 20.14 7.60
CA LYS A 139 -24.75 19.16 8.57
C LYS A 139 -23.86 18.08 7.94
N TYR A 140 -24.14 17.71 6.69
CA TYR A 140 -23.36 16.71 5.97
C TYR A 140 -21.97 17.21 5.54
N LEU A 141 -21.76 18.53 5.47
CA LEU A 141 -20.44 19.11 5.20
C LEU A 141 -19.46 18.83 6.35
N SER A 142 -19.96 18.70 7.58
CA SER A 142 -19.13 18.33 8.74
C SER A 142 -18.52 16.93 8.58
N ILE A 143 -19.21 16.03 7.86
CA ILE A 143 -18.68 14.68 7.56
C ILE A 143 -17.55 14.75 6.55
N ASP A 144 -17.69 15.58 5.51
CA ASP A 144 -16.61 15.85 4.55
C ASP A 144 -15.39 16.45 5.28
N LEU A 145 -15.60 17.46 6.14
CA LEU A 145 -14.53 18.06 6.93
C LEU A 145 -13.84 17.04 7.83
N LEU A 146 -14.60 16.21 8.55
CA LEU A 146 -14.06 15.17 9.42
C LEU A 146 -13.19 14.17 8.65
N PHE A 147 -13.62 13.77 7.45
CA PHE A 147 -12.82 12.91 6.58
C PHE A 147 -11.45 13.52 6.27
N TYR A 148 -11.40 14.78 5.83
CA TYR A 148 -10.13 15.45 5.53
C TYR A 148 -9.27 15.64 6.79
N LEU A 149 -9.87 16.01 7.92
CA LEU A 149 -9.15 16.18 9.18
C LEU A 149 -8.48 14.88 9.65
N ILE A 150 -9.11 13.72 9.44
CA ILE A 150 -8.51 12.43 9.76
C ILE A 150 -7.27 12.17 8.90
N PHE A 151 -7.34 12.42 7.59
CA PHE A 151 -6.18 12.26 6.70
C PHE A 151 -5.05 13.25 7.04
N ILE A 152 -5.38 14.53 7.23
CA ILE A 152 -4.41 15.56 7.63
C ILE A 152 -3.74 15.19 8.95
N TYR A 153 -4.52 14.77 9.94
CA TYR A 153 -3.98 14.31 11.23
C TYR A 153 -3.01 13.14 11.04
N MET A 154 -3.36 12.17 10.21
CA MET A 154 -2.50 11.02 9.94
C MET A 154 -1.21 11.39 9.19
N PHE A 155 -1.26 12.36 8.27
CA PHE A 155 -0.07 12.87 7.58
C PHE A 155 0.87 13.57 8.56
N ILE A 156 0.35 14.48 9.39
CA ILE A 156 1.14 15.18 10.41
C ILE A 156 1.73 14.19 11.40
N ARG A 157 0.91 13.27 11.93
CA ARG A 157 1.36 12.22 12.84
C ARG A 157 2.49 11.39 12.21
N SER A 158 2.38 11.09 10.92
CA SER A 158 3.38 10.28 10.23
C SER A 158 4.72 10.98 10.06
N PHE A 159 4.74 12.30 9.89
CA PHE A 159 5.99 13.08 9.81
C PHE A 159 6.84 12.90 11.08
N TYR A 160 6.19 12.94 12.24
CA TYR A 160 6.84 12.80 13.55
C TYR A 160 7.02 11.35 14.01
N SER A 161 6.46 10.37 13.29
CA SER A 161 6.53 8.97 13.70
C SER A 161 7.88 8.34 13.37
N THR A 162 8.39 7.56 14.31
CA THR A 162 9.54 6.66 14.12
C THR A 162 9.13 5.27 13.60
N GLN A 163 7.83 5.03 13.38
CA GLN A 163 7.35 3.71 12.93
C GLN A 163 7.89 3.35 11.54
N GLU A 164 8.22 2.07 11.39
CA GLU A 164 8.86 1.50 10.19
C GLU A 164 7.91 1.26 9.01
N PHE A 165 6.68 1.81 9.02
CA PHE A 165 5.75 1.70 7.89
C PHE A 165 6.30 2.29 6.57
N GLY A 166 7.42 3.02 6.63
CA GLY A 166 8.19 3.39 5.45
C GLY A 166 8.85 2.20 4.75
N ILE A 167 9.26 1.17 5.51
CA ILE A 167 10.12 0.07 5.06
C ILE A 167 9.37 -1.27 5.11
N THR A 168 8.60 -1.53 6.17
CA THR A 168 7.89 -2.81 6.37
C THR A 168 6.38 -2.61 6.54
N SER A 169 5.61 -3.46 5.88
CA SER A 169 4.15 -3.50 6.00
C SER A 169 3.71 -4.72 6.82
N ASN A 170 2.50 -4.67 7.38
CA ASN A 170 1.99 -5.71 8.25
C ASN A 170 0.91 -6.53 7.55
N LEU A 171 1.22 -7.80 7.23
CA LEU A 171 0.31 -8.70 6.52
C LEU A 171 -0.96 -9.07 7.29
N SER A 172 -0.96 -8.93 8.62
CA SER A 172 -2.15 -9.13 9.47
C SER A 172 -3.19 -8.02 9.29
N TYR A 173 -2.82 -6.89 8.68
CA TYR A 173 -3.76 -5.80 8.38
C TYR A 173 -4.50 -6.08 7.07
N SER A 174 -5.74 -5.59 6.99
CA SER A 174 -6.49 -5.58 5.72
C SER A 174 -5.85 -4.63 4.71
N ARG A 175 -6.11 -4.85 3.42
CA ARG A 175 -5.59 -4.00 2.32
C ARG A 175 -5.85 -2.51 2.55
N ILE A 176 -7.06 -2.13 2.96
CA ILE A 176 -7.42 -0.73 3.26
C ILE A 176 -6.63 -0.18 4.44
N LYS A 177 -6.55 -0.95 5.53
CA LYS A 177 -5.83 -0.51 6.73
C LYS A 177 -4.35 -0.33 6.43
N SER A 178 -3.75 -1.32 5.77
CA SER A 178 -2.35 -1.27 5.35
C SER A 178 -2.08 -0.04 4.50
N ASN A 179 -2.89 0.17 3.46
CA ASN A 179 -2.73 1.33 2.58
C ASN A 179 -2.94 2.66 3.29
N PHE A 180 -3.87 2.74 4.25
CA PHE A 180 -4.09 3.96 5.01
C PHE A 180 -2.88 4.40 5.82
N TYR A 181 -2.17 3.47 6.46
CA TYR A 181 -0.91 3.78 7.12
C TYR A 181 0.19 4.11 6.11
N THR A 182 0.37 3.26 5.10
CA THR A 182 1.41 3.42 4.07
C THR A 182 1.29 4.75 3.34
N PHE A 183 0.10 5.08 2.84
CA PHE A 183 -0.16 6.32 2.11
C PHE A 183 0.04 7.55 3.00
N SER A 184 -0.30 7.44 4.30
CA SER A 184 -0.05 8.52 5.26
C SER A 184 1.44 8.77 5.49
N VAL A 185 2.26 7.71 5.47
CA VAL A 185 3.72 7.82 5.57
C VAL A 185 4.33 8.34 4.28
N PHE A 186 3.79 7.92 3.13
CA PHE A 186 4.23 8.41 1.83
C PHE A 186 4.05 9.93 1.72
N ILE A 187 2.83 10.43 1.94
CA ILE A 187 2.53 11.87 1.87
C ILE A 187 3.13 12.64 3.05
N GLY A 188 3.01 12.09 4.26
CA GLY A 188 3.36 12.79 5.49
C GLY A 188 4.85 12.78 5.81
N LYS A 189 5.65 11.84 5.27
CA LYS A 189 7.06 11.68 5.63
C LYS A 189 7.96 11.54 4.40
N VAL A 190 7.71 10.56 3.52
CA VAL A 190 8.62 10.25 2.40
C VAL A 190 8.74 11.43 1.43
N ILE A 191 7.62 11.97 0.96
CA ILE A 191 7.62 13.12 0.04
C ILE A 191 8.33 14.34 0.69
N PRO A 192 7.94 14.81 1.88
CA PRO A 192 8.62 15.94 2.53
C PRO A 192 10.11 15.71 2.75
N TYR A 193 10.52 14.51 3.18
CA TYR A 193 11.93 14.20 3.42
C TYR A 193 12.77 14.26 2.15
N ASN A 194 12.24 13.76 1.03
CA ASN A 194 12.93 13.76 -0.25
C ASN A 194 12.94 15.15 -0.90
N LEU A 195 11.81 15.88 -0.88
CA LEU A 195 11.71 17.22 -1.48
C LEU A 195 12.48 18.29 -0.71
N LEU A 196 12.51 18.20 0.63
CA LEU A 196 13.20 19.18 1.49
C LEU A 196 14.63 18.75 1.84
N HIS A 197 15.12 17.65 1.23
CA HIS A 197 16.45 17.09 1.49
C HIS A 197 16.76 16.91 2.99
N LEU A 198 15.79 16.40 3.75
CA LEU A 198 15.93 16.19 5.20
C LEU A 198 16.71 14.91 5.54
N SER A 199 17.03 14.11 4.53
CA SER A 199 17.91 12.95 4.68
C SER A 199 19.31 13.40 5.10
N LYS A 200 19.88 12.70 6.09
CA LYS A 200 21.29 12.88 6.49
C LYS A 200 22.25 12.13 5.56
N VAL A 201 21.73 11.30 4.66
CA VAL A 201 22.51 10.58 3.66
C VAL A 201 22.53 11.42 2.40
N GLU A 202 23.72 11.78 1.94
CA GLU A 202 23.89 12.52 0.68
C GLU A 202 23.41 11.67 -0.50
N ASN A 203 22.73 12.31 -1.43
CA ASN A 203 22.34 11.66 -2.68
C ASN A 203 23.61 11.45 -3.52
N TYR A 204 24.10 10.21 -3.55
CA TYR A 204 25.22 9.83 -4.39
C TYR A 204 24.78 9.80 -5.86
N SER A 205 25.19 10.81 -6.62
CA SER A 205 24.95 10.88 -8.08
C SER A 205 26.29 11.02 -8.78
N HIS A 206 26.64 10.03 -9.59
CA HIS A 206 27.78 10.07 -10.47
C HIS A 206 27.30 9.94 -11.92
N PRO A 207 27.92 10.66 -12.87
CA PRO A 207 27.59 10.49 -14.27
C PRO A 207 27.84 9.02 -14.66
N ILE A 208 26.98 8.51 -15.53
CA ILE A 208 27.17 7.18 -16.12
C ILE A 208 28.57 7.18 -16.74
N PRO A 209 29.45 6.24 -16.34
CA PRO A 209 30.81 6.20 -16.87
C PRO A 209 30.80 5.87 -18.36
N ASP A 210 31.69 6.50 -19.11
CA ASP A 210 31.85 6.22 -20.54
C ASP A 210 32.32 4.77 -20.76
N ILE A 211 31.77 4.12 -21.79
CA ILE A 211 32.22 2.79 -22.20
C ILE A 211 33.56 2.95 -22.93
N VAL A 212 34.67 2.75 -22.22
CA VAL A 212 36.04 2.94 -22.75
C VAL A 212 36.49 1.79 -23.66
N SER A 213 35.94 0.59 -23.48
CA SER A 213 36.28 -0.59 -24.29
C SER A 213 35.21 -1.67 -24.20
N GLU A 214 35.12 -2.52 -25.22
CA GLU A 214 34.31 -3.74 -25.12
C GLU A 214 34.76 -4.59 -23.92
N PRO A 215 33.80 -5.15 -23.14
CA PRO A 215 34.12 -5.93 -21.96
C PRO A 215 34.88 -7.19 -22.35
N LYS A 216 36.14 -7.30 -21.88
CA LYS A 216 36.97 -8.51 -22.03
C LYS A 216 36.43 -9.70 -21.24
N VAL A 217 35.57 -9.43 -20.25
CA VAL A 217 34.99 -10.42 -19.35
C VAL A 217 33.57 -10.74 -19.82
N LYS A 218 33.29 -12.03 -20.07
CA LYS A 218 31.99 -12.47 -20.56
C LYS A 218 30.88 -12.37 -19.51
N ASN A 219 31.20 -12.63 -18.24
CA ASN A 219 30.23 -12.68 -17.14
C ASN A 219 30.78 -11.98 -15.89
N ILE A 220 29.96 -11.15 -15.25
CA ILE A 220 30.22 -10.62 -13.92
C ILE A 220 29.22 -11.27 -12.98
N ILE A 221 29.71 -11.93 -11.91
CA ILE A 221 28.86 -12.48 -10.86
C ILE A 221 29.05 -11.61 -9.62
N LEU A 222 28.03 -10.84 -9.29
CA LEU A 222 27.97 -10.08 -8.05
C LEU A 222 27.24 -10.89 -7.00
N ILE A 223 27.93 -11.26 -5.92
CA ILE A 223 27.34 -11.95 -4.76
C ILE A 223 27.08 -10.90 -3.68
N MET A 224 25.82 -10.56 -3.48
CA MET A 224 25.40 -9.70 -2.38
C MET A 224 24.92 -10.60 -1.22
N GLY A 225 25.73 -10.69 -0.17
CA GLY A 225 25.34 -11.42 1.04
C GLY A 225 24.34 -10.62 1.86
N GLU A 226 23.43 -11.31 2.55
CA GLU A 226 22.55 -10.70 3.54
C GLU A 226 23.16 -10.88 4.94
N SER A 227 23.27 -9.79 5.70
CA SER A 227 23.63 -9.78 7.13
C SER A 227 24.99 -10.37 7.54
N LEU A 228 25.86 -10.73 6.60
CA LEU A 228 27.22 -11.15 6.92
C LEU A 228 28.06 -9.96 7.37
N SER A 229 28.46 -9.96 8.65
CA SER A 229 29.40 -8.96 9.18
C SER A 229 30.83 -9.46 9.06
N ALA A 230 31.76 -8.56 8.71
CA ALA A 230 33.19 -8.84 8.71
C ALA A 230 33.68 -9.38 10.08
N THR A 231 33.06 -8.96 11.19
CA THR A 231 33.43 -9.42 12.55
C THR A 231 33.14 -10.90 12.82
N HIS A 232 32.34 -11.54 11.98
CA HIS A 232 31.93 -12.95 12.12
C HIS A 232 32.52 -13.84 11.01
N VAL A 233 33.53 -13.38 10.28
CA VAL A 233 34.20 -14.14 9.23
C VAL A 233 35.62 -14.49 9.69
N ASN A 234 35.96 -15.77 9.59
CA ASN A 234 37.25 -16.29 10.06
C ASN A 234 38.44 -15.61 9.34
N TYR A 235 38.33 -15.34 8.04
CA TYR A 235 39.32 -14.56 7.29
C TYR A 235 39.69 -13.23 7.95
N PHE A 236 38.75 -12.57 8.62
CA PHE A 236 38.96 -11.30 9.34
C PHE A 236 39.24 -11.49 10.85
N GLY A 237 39.58 -12.71 11.29
CA GLY A 237 40.01 -13.00 12.67
C GLY A 237 38.92 -13.58 13.59
N TYR A 238 37.77 -13.98 13.06
CA TYR A 238 36.73 -14.65 13.87
C TYR A 238 37.14 -16.09 14.23
N LYS A 239 37.00 -16.47 15.51
CA LYS A 239 37.53 -17.73 16.06
C LYS A 239 36.91 -19.01 15.50
N ARG A 240 35.72 -18.93 14.91
CA ARG A 240 34.98 -20.10 14.40
C ARG A 240 35.07 -20.14 12.89
N ASP A 241 35.39 -21.31 12.33
CA ASP A 241 35.44 -21.50 10.89
C ASP A 241 34.06 -21.31 10.26
N VAL A 242 34.01 -20.38 9.30
CA VAL A 242 32.87 -20.17 8.40
C VAL A 242 33.33 -20.63 7.02
N TYR A 243 33.06 -21.90 6.72
CA TYR A 243 33.72 -22.70 5.69
C TYR A 243 33.59 -22.20 4.23
N PHE A 244 32.70 -21.25 3.94
CA PHE A 244 32.36 -20.86 2.56
C PHE A 244 33.21 -19.72 1.97
N ILE A 245 33.88 -18.90 2.80
CA ILE A 245 34.59 -17.68 2.35
C ILE A 245 36.11 -17.85 2.37
N ASN A 246 36.62 -18.90 3.03
CA ASN A 246 38.04 -19.14 3.24
C ASN A 246 38.71 -20.03 2.16
N LYS A 247 38.04 -20.36 1.06
CA LYS A 247 38.60 -21.10 -0.08
C LYS A 247 38.72 -20.20 -1.29
#